data_AF-A0A3A0GHS1-F1
#
_entry.id   AF-A0A3A0GHS1-F1
#
_cell.length_a   1.000
_cell.length_b   1.000
_cell.length_c   1.000
_cell.angle_alpha   90.00
_cell.angle_beta   90.00
_cell.angle_gamma   90.00
#
_symmetry.space_group_name_H-M   'P 1'
#
loop_
_entity.id
_entity.type
_entity.pdbx_description
1 polymer ?
#
loop_
_entity_poly.entity_id
_entity_poly.type
_entity_poly.pdbx_seq_one_letter_code
_entity_poly.pdbx_strand_id
1 'polypeptide(L)'
;MRGIRFAAFFIVFGLAFYALGGDAATPAAAQGKEVRKPKQRQANSRQITRKMKRPACRDRRDNDGDGLTDFPSDPGCKNRRDRTERNSSGDLGEGVSLGGRRPFPDDNPWNQDISGLPVDPNSDALIESIGLNTGLHPDFGTIWEGAPIGIPYVVVTGAQAKVPVSFYYEDESDAGPYPIPADPPIEGGPESDGDRHILIIDRDNWKLYELFDARKVGGAWQAGSGAIFNLSSNDLRPAGWTSADAAGLPIFPGLVRYDEVFEQGEIKHALRFTASRTRRAYVYPARHFASSNTSSDLPPMGMRVRLKSDFDISPFPAPLQVILTALKKYGMFLADNGSNWYISGAPDSRWDDDLLSTIRGVKGRDFEVVEMGEIVTN
;
A
#
# COMPACT_ATOMS: atom_id res chain seq x y z
N MET A 1 -15.43 31.30 -9.48
CA MET A 1 -14.58 30.10 -9.61
C MET A 1 -13.14 30.55 -9.53
N ARG A 2 -12.55 30.53 -8.32
CA ARG A 2 -11.13 30.88 -8.11
C ARG A 2 -10.33 29.59 -8.26
N GLY A 3 -9.41 29.54 -9.22
CA GLY A 3 -8.50 28.41 -9.39
C GLY A 3 -7.64 28.23 -8.15
N ILE A 4 -7.67 27.03 -7.57
CA ILE A 4 -6.95 26.65 -6.36
C ILE A 4 -5.58 26.13 -6.79
N ARG A 5 -4.52 26.67 -6.16
CA ARG A 5 -3.13 26.22 -6.34
C ARG A 5 -2.83 25.19 -5.25
N PHE A 6 -2.57 23.95 -5.64
CA PHE A 6 -1.89 22.98 -4.76
C PHE A 6 -0.44 23.43 -4.60
N ALA A 7 0.00 23.61 -3.35
CA ALA A 7 1.37 23.95 -3.03
C ALA A 7 2.15 22.67 -2.73
N ALA A 8 2.93 22.20 -3.70
CA ALA A 8 3.96 21.18 -3.45
C ALA A 8 5.13 21.86 -2.74
N PHE A 9 5.42 21.46 -1.50
CA PHE A 9 6.62 21.87 -0.76
C PHE A 9 7.63 20.73 -0.76
N PHE A 10 8.83 20.99 -1.29
CA PHE A 10 10.04 20.16 -1.12
C PHE A 10 11.03 20.93 -0.27
N ILE A 11 11.61 20.28 0.75
CA ILE A 11 12.76 20.81 1.48
C ILE A 11 13.91 19.81 1.39
N VAL A 12 15.03 20.30 0.85
CA VAL A 12 16.36 19.68 0.88
C VAL A 12 17.17 20.47 1.91
N PHE A 13 17.74 19.83 2.94
CA PHE A 13 18.92 20.34 3.65
C PHE A 13 19.66 19.23 4.40
N GLY A 14 21.00 19.21 4.28
CA GLY A 14 21.89 18.27 4.99
C GLY A 14 22.66 18.91 6.14
N LEU A 15 23.40 18.09 6.91
CA LEU A 15 24.75 18.35 7.46
C LEU A 15 25.21 17.25 8.45
N ALA A 16 26.33 16.63 8.07
CA ALA A 16 27.56 16.22 8.77
C ALA A 16 27.69 15.89 10.30
N PHE A 17 28.57 14.90 10.54
CA PHE A 17 29.37 14.51 11.74
C PHE A 17 28.61 13.80 12.90
N TYR A 18 29.08 12.71 13.54
CA TYR A 18 30.44 12.37 14.02
C TYR A 18 30.61 10.83 14.17
N ALA A 19 31.84 10.32 14.01
CA ALA A 19 32.22 8.91 14.19
C ALA A 19 32.89 8.66 15.55
N LEU A 20 32.64 7.50 16.18
CA LEU A 20 33.56 6.86 17.14
C LEU A 20 33.45 5.32 17.08
N GLY A 21 34.60 4.67 16.86
CA GLY A 21 34.82 3.21 17.02
C GLY A 21 34.72 2.78 18.51
N GLY A 22 34.63 1.51 18.88
CA GLY A 22 35.25 0.31 18.32
C GLY A 22 36.30 -0.18 19.32
N ASP A 23 36.10 -1.33 19.98
CA ASP A 23 37.13 -2.37 20.19
C ASP A 23 36.67 -3.55 21.07
N ALA A 24 37.43 -4.64 20.92
CA ALA A 24 37.06 -6.04 21.02
C ALA A 24 37.40 -6.77 22.35
N ALA A 25 36.71 -7.92 22.55
CA ALA A 25 37.15 -9.29 22.93
C ALA A 25 38.47 -9.48 23.74
N THR A 26 38.73 -10.44 24.65
CA THR A 26 38.20 -11.80 24.99
C THR A 26 38.96 -12.29 26.28
N PRO A 27 39.12 -13.59 26.67
CA PRO A 27 38.30 -14.32 27.65
C PRO A 27 39.12 -15.01 28.78
N ALA A 28 38.49 -15.81 29.66
CA ALA A 28 39.22 -16.73 30.56
C ALA A 28 38.48 -18.05 30.90
N ALA A 29 39.12 -19.15 30.47
CA ALA A 29 39.37 -20.45 31.11
C ALA A 29 38.27 -21.34 31.76
N ALA A 30 38.12 -22.50 31.10
CA ALA A 30 37.76 -23.88 31.48
C ALA A 30 37.84 -24.39 32.93
N GLN A 31 37.01 -25.41 33.24
CA GLN A 31 37.43 -26.74 33.74
C GLN A 31 36.28 -27.78 33.66
N GLY A 32 36.59 -29.02 33.25
CA GLY A 32 35.64 -30.09 32.99
C GLY A 32 35.49 -31.15 34.10
N LYS A 33 34.62 -32.15 33.87
CA LYS A 33 34.73 -33.53 34.37
C LYS A 33 33.72 -34.45 33.68
N GLU A 34 34.20 -35.66 33.40
CA GLU A 34 33.57 -36.71 32.59
C GLU A 34 32.95 -37.82 33.49
N VAL A 35 32.21 -38.71 32.81
CA VAL A 35 32.02 -40.16 33.04
C VAL A 35 30.69 -40.64 33.68
N ARG A 36 29.86 -41.34 32.89
CA ARG A 36 29.51 -42.79 32.96
C ARG A 36 28.17 -43.13 32.28
N LYS A 37 28.18 -44.00 31.26
CA LYS A 37 27.01 -44.78 30.76
C LYS A 37 26.91 -46.09 31.54
N PRO A 38 25.70 -46.70 31.67
CA PRO A 38 25.52 -47.99 30.99
C PRO A 38 24.08 -48.37 30.53
N LYS A 39 24.09 -49.21 29.48
CA LYS A 39 23.26 -50.39 29.14
C LYS A 39 21.78 -50.27 28.69
N GLN A 40 21.56 -50.86 27.51
CA GLN A 40 20.29 -51.16 26.83
C GLN A 40 19.38 -52.14 27.61
N ARG A 41 18.07 -51.94 27.46
CA ARG A 41 17.10 -53.03 27.31
C ARG A 41 16.06 -52.64 26.25
N GLN A 42 15.99 -53.44 25.19
CA GLN A 42 14.87 -53.45 24.25
C GLN A 42 13.66 -54.09 24.93
N ALA A 43 12.52 -53.40 24.93
CA ALA A 43 11.22 -54.00 25.09
C ALA A 43 10.30 -53.44 24.01
N ASN A 44 9.88 -54.35 23.13
CA ASN A 44 9.00 -54.12 22.00
C ASN A 44 7.57 -53.91 22.53
N SER A 45 7.00 -52.71 22.39
CA SER A 45 5.56 -52.51 22.51
C SER A 45 5.09 -51.67 21.33
N ARG A 46 4.24 -52.27 20.49
CA ARG A 46 3.48 -51.59 19.45
C ARG A 46 2.48 -50.66 20.13
N GLN A 47 2.92 -49.49 20.57
CA GLN A 47 2.04 -48.35 20.77
C GLN A 47 1.94 -47.61 19.45
N ILE A 48 0.77 -47.63 18.84
CA ILE A 48 0.38 -46.64 17.84
C ILE A 48 0.27 -45.31 18.62
N THR A 49 1.40 -44.66 18.88
CA THR A 49 1.40 -43.26 19.29
C THR A 49 1.03 -42.49 18.04
N ARG A 50 -0.27 -42.17 17.91
CA ARG A 50 -0.69 -41.02 17.11
C ARG A 50 0.08 -39.85 17.71
N LYS A 51 1.23 -39.47 17.12
CA LYS A 51 1.94 -38.25 17.51
C LYS A 51 0.90 -37.15 17.37
N MET A 52 0.35 -36.67 18.47
CA MET A 52 -0.52 -35.50 18.43
C MET A 52 0.36 -34.40 17.86
N LYS A 53 0.12 -34.04 16.59
CA LYS A 53 0.84 -32.96 15.92
C LYS A 53 0.71 -31.75 16.84
N ARG A 54 1.85 -31.18 17.23
CA ARG A 54 1.84 -30.00 18.09
C ARG A 54 1.03 -28.92 17.34
N PRO A 55 0.19 -28.14 18.04
CA PRO A 55 -0.46 -26.99 17.44
C PRO A 55 0.60 -26.07 16.81
N ALA A 56 0.30 -25.49 15.65
CA ALA A 56 1.22 -24.64 14.88
C ALA A 56 1.90 -23.60 15.77
N CYS A 57 1.09 -22.88 16.55
CA CYS A 57 1.48 -21.85 17.51
C CYS A 57 2.28 -22.30 18.74
N ARG A 58 2.82 -23.53 18.73
CA ARG A 58 3.69 -24.09 19.75
C ARG A 58 4.62 -25.18 19.20
N ASP A 59 4.82 -25.23 17.90
CA ASP A 59 5.64 -26.24 17.24
C ASP A 59 7.03 -25.74 16.80
N ARG A 60 7.33 -24.46 17.04
CA ARG A 60 8.60 -23.76 16.76
C ARG A 60 8.97 -23.75 15.28
N ARG A 61 7.97 -23.72 14.42
CA ARG A 61 8.16 -23.58 12.98
C ARG A 61 7.22 -22.49 12.54
N ASP A 62 7.72 -21.59 11.72
CA ASP A 62 6.92 -20.69 10.93
C ASP A 62 6.04 -21.51 9.94
N ASN A 63 4.76 -21.71 10.32
CA ASN A 63 3.80 -22.57 9.64
C ASN A 63 3.08 -21.84 8.49
N ASP A 64 3.15 -20.51 8.44
CA ASP A 64 2.53 -19.68 7.40
C ASP A 64 3.53 -18.85 6.57
N GLY A 65 4.79 -18.79 6.98
CA GLY A 65 5.92 -18.27 6.20
C GLY A 65 6.21 -16.78 6.42
N ASP A 66 5.71 -16.19 7.51
CA ASP A 66 5.79 -14.74 7.77
C ASP A 66 7.07 -14.30 8.51
N GLY A 67 7.96 -15.25 8.83
CA GLY A 67 9.21 -15.04 9.54
C GLY A 67 9.07 -14.95 11.07
N LEU A 68 7.84 -15.03 11.59
CA LEU A 68 7.53 -15.12 13.01
C LEU A 68 7.21 -16.58 13.36
N THR A 69 7.19 -16.91 14.65
CA THR A 69 7.02 -18.31 15.07
C THR A 69 6.42 -18.39 16.46
N ASP A 70 5.37 -19.19 16.59
CA ASP A 70 4.66 -19.52 17.83
C ASP A 70 4.11 -18.31 18.62
N PHE A 71 3.08 -18.58 19.44
CA PHE A 71 2.64 -17.63 20.46
C PHE A 71 3.74 -17.38 21.52
N PRO A 72 3.99 -16.12 21.94
CA PRO A 72 3.26 -14.88 21.62
C PRO A 72 3.91 -14.03 20.51
N SER A 73 4.96 -14.54 19.87
CA SER A 73 5.76 -13.78 18.91
C SER A 73 5.12 -13.72 17.53
N ASP A 74 4.25 -14.68 17.24
CA ASP A 74 3.50 -14.83 15.99
C ASP A 74 2.09 -14.21 16.11
N PRO A 75 1.76 -13.16 15.32
CA PRO A 75 0.48 -12.46 15.35
C PRO A 75 -0.72 -13.32 14.95
N GLY A 76 -0.55 -14.35 14.13
CA GLY A 76 -1.66 -15.22 13.75
C GLY A 76 -1.94 -16.31 14.78
N CYS A 77 -1.18 -16.34 15.87
CA CYS A 77 -1.45 -17.12 17.06
C CYS A 77 -2.23 -16.34 18.13
N LYS A 78 -3.50 -16.70 18.35
CA LYS A 78 -4.28 -16.15 19.48
C LYS A 78 -3.90 -16.82 20.80
N ASN A 79 -3.49 -18.10 20.76
CA ASN A 79 -2.95 -18.84 21.89
C ASN A 79 -2.12 -20.08 21.47
N ARG A 80 -1.37 -20.66 22.41
CA ARG A 80 -0.48 -21.83 22.18
C ARG A 80 -1.19 -23.14 21.74
N ARG A 81 -2.52 -23.18 21.65
CA ARG A 81 -3.30 -24.35 21.21
C ARG A 81 -3.81 -24.19 19.78
N ASP A 82 -3.63 -23.03 19.18
CA ASP A 82 -4.07 -22.76 17.82
C ASP A 82 -3.27 -23.58 16.81
N ARG A 83 -3.97 -24.08 15.79
CA ARG A 83 -3.44 -25.03 14.80
C ARG A 83 -2.96 -24.38 13.51
N THR A 84 -3.04 -23.06 13.44
CA THR A 84 -2.63 -22.23 12.32
C THR A 84 -1.95 -20.99 12.87
N GLU A 85 -0.87 -20.58 12.19
CA GLU A 85 -0.19 -19.29 12.37
C GLU A 85 -0.69 -18.26 11.37
N ARG A 86 -1.55 -18.65 10.41
CA ARG A 86 -2.14 -17.70 9.47
C ARG A 86 -2.99 -16.65 10.19
N ASN A 87 -2.64 -15.40 9.96
CA ASN A 87 -3.52 -14.25 10.14
C ASN A 87 -4.87 -14.54 9.47
N SER A 88 -5.91 -14.62 10.28
CA SER A 88 -7.25 -14.89 9.76
C SER A 88 -7.74 -13.63 9.05
N SER A 89 -8.56 -13.76 8.01
CA SER A 89 -9.29 -12.65 7.36
C SER A 89 -10.31 -11.93 8.28
N GLY A 90 -10.07 -11.97 9.60
CA GLY A 90 -10.79 -11.33 10.68
C GLY A 90 -9.88 -10.54 11.62
N ASP A 91 -8.61 -10.32 11.27
CA ASP A 91 -7.73 -9.46 12.04
C ASP A 91 -8.10 -7.99 11.82
N LEU A 92 -7.94 -7.19 12.87
CA LEU A 92 -8.30 -5.78 12.97
C LEU A 92 -7.05 -5.01 13.34
N GLY A 93 -6.95 -3.77 12.90
CA GLY A 93 -5.80 -2.93 13.19
C GLY A 93 -5.10 -2.44 11.94
N GLU A 94 -3.98 -1.76 12.17
CA GLU A 94 -3.17 -1.15 11.12
C GLU A 94 -2.51 -2.22 10.24
N GLY A 95 -2.57 -2.01 8.92
CA GLY A 95 -1.80 -2.80 7.95
C GLY A 95 -2.17 -4.28 7.83
N VAL A 96 -3.21 -4.75 8.52
CA VAL A 96 -3.56 -6.17 8.56
C VAL A 96 -4.08 -6.67 7.20
N SER A 97 -3.70 -7.89 6.83
CA SER A 97 -4.12 -8.51 5.57
C SER A 97 -5.64 -8.60 5.44
N LEU A 98 -6.14 -8.38 4.22
CA LEU A 98 -7.53 -8.63 3.87
C LEU A 98 -7.82 -10.12 3.61
N GLY A 99 -6.83 -11.00 3.78
CA GLY A 99 -6.95 -12.44 3.54
C GLY A 99 -7.33 -12.77 2.10
N GLY A 100 -6.81 -12.00 1.14
CA GLY A 100 -7.11 -12.13 -0.29
C GLY A 100 -8.48 -11.59 -0.72
N ARG A 101 -9.25 -10.96 0.19
CA ARG A 101 -10.50 -10.30 -0.21
C ARG A 101 -10.19 -9.00 -0.95
N ARG A 102 -10.42 -9.02 -2.26
CA ARG A 102 -10.12 -7.90 -3.16
C ARG A 102 -11.15 -6.76 -3.03
N PRO A 103 -10.72 -5.49 -3.00
CA PRO A 103 -11.60 -4.34 -3.16
C PRO A 103 -12.28 -4.31 -4.54
N PHE A 104 -13.55 -3.93 -4.56
CA PHE A 104 -14.41 -3.82 -5.74
C PHE A 104 -14.74 -5.14 -6.48
N PRO A 105 -15.84 -5.15 -7.26
CA PRO A 105 -16.18 -6.26 -8.15
C PRO A 105 -15.11 -6.56 -9.22
N ASP A 106 -15.17 -7.75 -9.81
CA ASP A 106 -14.21 -8.21 -10.84
C ASP A 106 -14.24 -7.36 -12.12
N ASP A 107 -15.40 -6.81 -12.47
CA ASP A 107 -15.61 -5.94 -13.63
C ASP A 107 -15.31 -4.46 -13.35
N ASN A 108 -14.92 -4.13 -12.11
CA ASN A 108 -14.48 -2.79 -11.74
C ASN A 108 -13.18 -2.41 -12.48
N PRO A 109 -13.00 -1.15 -12.92
CA PRO A 109 -11.78 -0.70 -13.59
C PRO A 109 -10.48 -0.99 -12.83
N TRP A 110 -10.51 -0.98 -11.49
CA TRP A 110 -9.35 -1.38 -10.67
C TRP A 110 -8.95 -2.84 -10.87
N ASN A 111 -9.89 -3.73 -11.20
CA ASN A 111 -9.68 -5.18 -11.26
C ASN A 111 -9.62 -5.75 -12.68
N GLN A 112 -9.79 -4.90 -13.70
CA GLN A 112 -9.77 -5.28 -15.11
C GLN A 112 -8.35 -5.56 -15.60
N ASP A 113 -8.17 -6.70 -16.27
CA ASP A 113 -6.98 -7.03 -17.05
C ASP A 113 -6.92 -6.16 -18.31
N ILE A 114 -5.85 -5.38 -18.44
CA ILE A 114 -5.61 -4.43 -19.54
C ILE A 114 -4.46 -4.85 -20.45
N SER A 115 -3.86 -6.01 -20.23
CA SER A 115 -2.63 -6.43 -20.91
C SER A 115 -2.80 -6.51 -22.43
N GLY A 116 -4.01 -6.81 -22.90
CA GLY A 116 -4.36 -6.89 -24.34
C GLY A 116 -5.08 -5.67 -24.91
N LEU A 117 -5.30 -4.60 -24.12
CA LEU A 117 -5.99 -3.41 -24.61
C LEU A 117 -5.12 -2.59 -25.58
N PRO A 118 -5.71 -1.84 -26.52
CA PRO A 118 -4.95 -0.97 -27.42
C PRO A 118 -4.14 0.10 -26.66
N VAL A 119 -3.04 0.53 -27.28
CA VAL A 119 -2.20 1.63 -26.79
C VAL A 119 -2.79 2.94 -27.30
N ASP A 120 -2.80 3.97 -26.44
CA ASP A 120 -3.26 5.30 -26.82
C ASP A 120 -2.34 5.90 -27.90
N PRO A 121 -2.90 6.48 -28.98
CA PRO A 121 -2.09 7.10 -30.04
C PRO A 121 -1.13 8.20 -29.57
N ASN A 122 -1.42 8.85 -28.42
CA ASN A 122 -0.56 9.88 -27.83
C ASN A 122 0.38 9.36 -26.73
N SER A 123 0.47 8.04 -26.54
CA SER A 123 1.24 7.41 -25.46
C SER A 123 2.66 7.98 -25.34
N ASP A 124 3.42 8.03 -26.44
CA ASP A 124 4.82 8.48 -26.41
C ASP A 124 4.97 9.93 -25.90
N ALA A 125 4.11 10.84 -26.37
CA ALA A 125 4.13 12.24 -25.94
C ALA A 125 3.74 12.40 -24.47
N LEU A 126 2.74 11.64 -24.01
CA LEU A 126 2.28 11.67 -22.62
C LEU A 126 3.34 11.11 -21.67
N ILE A 127 3.96 9.98 -22.01
CA ILE A 127 5.07 9.40 -21.23
C ILE A 127 6.28 10.35 -21.22
N GLU A 128 6.60 10.98 -22.35
CA GLU A 128 7.67 11.98 -22.43
C GLU A 128 7.44 13.17 -21.50
N SER A 129 6.19 13.65 -21.42
CA SER A 129 5.83 14.77 -20.55
C SER A 129 6.04 14.50 -19.06
N ILE A 130 5.98 13.23 -18.64
CA ILE A 130 6.22 12.77 -17.26
C ILE A 130 7.71 12.47 -17.06
N GLY A 131 8.36 11.86 -18.05
CA GLY A 131 9.82 11.68 -18.10
C GLY A 131 10.24 10.26 -18.46
N LEU A 132 10.79 10.09 -19.67
CA LEU A 132 11.22 8.80 -20.23
C LEU A 132 12.34 8.10 -19.44
N ASN A 133 13.21 8.87 -18.79
CA ASN A 133 14.43 8.37 -18.14
C ASN A 133 14.33 8.38 -16.61
N THR A 134 13.22 8.91 -16.09
CA THR A 134 12.91 8.89 -14.66
C THR A 134 12.54 7.46 -14.29
N GLY A 135 13.15 6.95 -13.22
CA GLY A 135 12.82 5.63 -12.70
C GLY A 135 11.56 5.67 -11.84
N LEU A 136 10.84 4.56 -11.77
CA LEU A 136 9.81 4.38 -10.75
C LEU A 136 10.41 4.62 -9.36
N HIS A 137 9.68 5.34 -8.52
CA HIS A 137 10.08 5.58 -7.14
C HIS A 137 9.10 4.86 -6.21
N PRO A 138 9.53 3.89 -5.39
CA PRO A 138 8.66 3.27 -4.41
C PRO A 138 8.40 4.26 -3.28
N ASP A 139 7.19 4.77 -3.20
CA ASP A 139 6.77 5.74 -2.18
C ASP A 139 6.11 5.01 -1.00
N PHE A 140 6.81 3.98 -0.52
CA PHE A 140 6.44 3.11 0.58
C PHE A 140 7.62 2.24 0.99
N GLY A 141 7.57 1.66 2.19
CA GLY A 141 8.64 0.84 2.76
C GLY A 141 8.57 0.79 4.29
N THR A 142 9.73 0.82 4.96
CA THR A 142 9.80 0.76 6.42
C THR A 142 9.64 2.15 7.07
N ILE A 143 10.73 2.82 7.41
CA ILE A 143 10.80 4.13 8.08
C ILE A 143 11.80 5.02 7.33
N TRP A 144 11.39 6.25 7.04
CA TRP A 144 12.28 7.31 6.54
C TRP A 144 12.20 8.53 7.45
N GLU A 145 13.35 9.10 7.81
CA GLU A 145 13.44 10.30 8.66
C GLU A 145 12.62 10.22 9.97
N GLY A 146 12.47 9.00 10.51
CA GLY A 146 11.77 8.76 11.79
C GLY A 146 10.25 8.55 11.67
N ALA A 147 9.69 8.50 10.46
CA ALA A 147 8.28 8.20 10.22
C ALA A 147 8.11 7.05 9.20
N PRO A 148 7.01 6.28 9.28
CA PRO A 148 6.67 5.31 8.24
C PRO A 148 6.48 5.97 6.87
N ILE A 149 6.95 5.31 5.81
CA ILE A 149 6.78 5.77 4.42
C ILE A 149 5.68 5.00 3.70
N GLY A 150 4.87 5.74 2.95
CA GLY A 150 3.65 5.25 2.30
C GLY A 150 2.40 5.63 3.07
N ILE A 151 1.25 5.20 2.55
CA ILE A 151 -0.06 5.59 3.06
C ILE A 151 -0.62 4.46 3.93
N PRO A 152 -0.71 4.62 5.25
CA PRO A 152 -1.20 3.56 6.12
C PRO A 152 -2.71 3.41 6.02
N TYR A 153 -3.19 2.23 6.40
CA TYR A 153 -4.61 1.93 6.52
C TYR A 153 -4.90 1.12 7.78
N VAL A 154 -6.14 1.18 8.25
CA VAL A 154 -6.62 0.42 9.41
C VAL A 154 -7.89 -0.35 9.08
N VAL A 155 -7.96 -1.62 9.48
CA VAL A 155 -9.15 -2.45 9.34
C VAL A 155 -9.95 -2.44 10.65
N VAL A 156 -11.22 -2.07 10.57
CA VAL A 156 -12.15 -1.99 11.69
C VAL A 156 -13.38 -2.88 11.44
N THR A 157 -14.14 -3.14 12.51
CA THR A 157 -15.45 -3.81 12.42
C THR A 157 -16.54 -2.82 12.05
N GLY A 158 -17.70 -3.33 11.63
CA GLY A 158 -18.90 -2.52 11.43
C GLY A 158 -19.46 -1.92 12.74
N ALA A 159 -18.96 -2.36 13.89
CA ALA A 159 -19.30 -1.83 15.22
C ALA A 159 -18.40 -0.67 15.67
N GLN A 160 -17.35 -0.32 14.90
CA GLN A 160 -16.49 0.83 15.21
C GLN A 160 -17.34 2.11 15.30
N ALA A 161 -17.23 2.79 16.44
CA ALA A 161 -17.95 4.03 16.67
C ALA A 161 -17.56 5.06 15.61
N LYS A 162 -18.57 5.70 15.00
CA LYS A 162 -18.38 6.74 14.01
C LYS A 162 -18.36 8.11 14.67
N VAL A 163 -17.47 8.96 14.22
CA VAL A 163 -17.30 10.34 14.70
C VAL A 163 -17.59 11.33 13.55
N PRO A 164 -18.15 12.51 13.87
CA PRO A 164 -18.29 13.57 12.87
C PRO A 164 -16.92 14.12 12.48
N VAL A 165 -16.82 14.58 11.24
CA VAL A 165 -15.65 15.27 10.69
C VAL A 165 -16.13 16.53 9.99
N SER A 166 -15.46 17.66 10.21
CA SER A 166 -15.70 18.88 9.44
C SER A 166 -14.69 19.02 8.31
N PHE A 167 -15.14 19.49 7.14
CA PHE A 167 -14.32 19.55 5.94
C PHE A 167 -14.00 20.98 5.48
N TYR A 168 -12.81 21.20 4.94
CA TYR A 168 -12.48 22.43 4.22
C TYR A 168 -13.14 22.46 2.82
N TYR A 169 -13.22 21.30 2.15
CA TYR A 169 -13.88 21.08 0.86
C TYR A 169 -15.20 20.32 1.05
N GLU A 170 -16.12 20.90 1.82
CA GLU A 170 -17.39 20.27 2.20
C GLU A 170 -18.28 19.93 1.00
N ASP A 171 -18.27 20.77 -0.04
CA ASP A 171 -19.10 20.62 -1.25
C ASP A 171 -18.66 19.49 -2.19
N GLU A 172 -17.47 18.94 -1.97
CA GLU A 172 -16.93 17.77 -2.68
C GLU A 172 -16.61 16.58 -1.75
N SER A 173 -17.12 16.62 -0.51
CA SER A 173 -16.89 15.59 0.51
C SER A 173 -18.15 14.83 0.89
N ASP A 174 -18.00 13.57 1.26
CA ASP A 174 -19.08 12.83 1.92
C ASP A 174 -19.18 13.25 3.39
N ALA A 175 -20.35 13.74 3.82
CA ALA A 175 -20.54 14.30 5.15
C ALA A 175 -20.28 13.31 6.33
N GLY A 176 -20.23 12.00 6.06
CA GLY A 176 -19.98 11.00 7.09
C GLY A 176 -21.22 10.57 7.87
N PRO A 177 -21.08 10.12 9.13
CA PRO A 177 -19.86 10.13 9.96
C PRO A 177 -18.85 9.02 9.58
N TYR A 178 -17.63 9.09 10.12
CA TYR A 178 -16.48 8.23 9.77
C TYR A 178 -16.08 7.31 10.94
N PRO A 179 -15.78 6.01 10.72
CA PRO A 179 -15.41 5.05 11.76
C PRO A 179 -13.94 5.19 12.21
N ILE A 180 -13.53 6.40 12.60
CA ILE A 180 -12.14 6.68 12.99
C ILE A 180 -11.86 6.03 14.37
N PRO A 181 -10.88 5.11 14.49
CA PRO A 181 -10.47 4.56 15.78
C PRO A 181 -9.84 5.64 16.68
N ALA A 182 -9.61 5.33 17.96
CA ALA A 182 -9.09 6.31 18.92
C ALA A 182 -7.68 6.81 18.56
N ASP A 183 -6.87 5.92 17.99
CA ASP A 183 -5.50 6.13 17.54
C ASP A 183 -5.36 5.60 16.10
N PRO A 184 -5.85 6.35 15.10
CA PRO A 184 -5.73 5.94 13.71
C PRO A 184 -4.29 6.15 13.23
N PRO A 185 -3.76 5.28 12.35
CA PRO A 185 -2.53 5.60 11.67
C PRO A 185 -2.77 6.76 10.70
N ILE A 186 -1.80 7.66 10.63
CA ILE A 186 -1.82 8.88 9.82
C ILE A 186 -0.56 8.87 8.97
N GLU A 187 -0.68 9.10 7.67
CA GLU A 187 0.49 9.25 6.80
C GLU A 187 1.46 10.32 7.31
N GLY A 188 2.75 9.98 7.38
CA GLY A 188 3.79 10.84 7.96
C GLY A 188 3.70 11.01 9.49
N GLY A 189 2.70 10.41 10.13
CA GLY A 189 2.45 10.49 11.57
C GLY A 189 1.60 11.69 12.01
N PRO A 190 1.14 11.68 13.27
CA PRO A 190 0.21 12.68 13.81
C PRO A 190 0.75 14.10 13.87
N GLU A 191 2.08 14.29 13.81
CA GLU A 191 2.76 15.59 13.82
C GLU A 191 3.22 16.05 12.43
N SER A 192 2.96 15.27 11.37
CA SER A 192 3.35 15.63 10.01
C SER A 192 2.69 16.93 9.53
N ASP A 193 3.40 17.72 8.72
CA ASP A 193 2.86 18.88 8.02
C ASP A 193 2.41 18.55 6.58
N GLY A 194 2.56 17.30 6.13
CA GLY A 194 2.18 16.81 4.81
C GLY A 194 0.69 16.45 4.67
N ASP A 195 0.40 15.46 3.82
CA ASP A 195 -0.96 15.13 3.39
C ASP A 195 -1.83 14.48 4.47
N ARG A 196 -1.22 13.76 5.42
CA ARG A 196 -1.89 13.22 6.62
C ARG A 196 -3.15 12.41 6.30
N HIS A 197 -3.04 11.51 5.33
CA HIS A 197 -4.15 10.63 4.99
C HIS A 197 -4.52 9.68 6.15
N ILE A 198 -5.82 9.41 6.29
CA ILE A 198 -6.36 8.32 7.13
C ILE A 198 -7.24 7.43 6.26
N LEU A 199 -6.85 6.17 6.06
CA LEU A 199 -7.63 5.18 5.31
C LEU A 199 -8.19 4.13 6.27
N ILE A 200 -9.51 3.94 6.27
CA ILE A 200 -10.20 3.02 7.18
C ILE A 200 -11.08 2.06 6.37
N ILE A 201 -10.88 0.76 6.59
CA ILE A 201 -11.68 -0.30 5.97
C ILE A 201 -12.63 -0.85 7.03
N ASP A 202 -13.92 -0.63 6.82
CA ASP A 202 -14.98 -1.34 7.54
C ASP A 202 -15.17 -2.71 6.89
N ARG A 203 -14.55 -3.73 7.49
CA ARG A 203 -14.52 -5.10 6.96
C ARG A 203 -15.91 -5.72 6.85
N ASP A 204 -16.77 -5.45 7.82
CA ASP A 204 -18.06 -6.12 7.95
C ASP A 204 -19.08 -5.54 6.97
N ASN A 205 -19.06 -4.21 6.78
CA ASN A 205 -19.90 -3.54 5.78
C ASN A 205 -19.24 -3.41 4.40
N TRP A 206 -17.97 -3.82 4.29
CA TRP A 206 -17.12 -3.70 3.09
C TRP A 206 -17.12 -2.30 2.48
N LYS A 207 -16.79 -1.32 3.33
CA LYS A 207 -16.67 0.09 2.96
C LYS A 207 -15.29 0.63 3.25
N LEU A 208 -14.85 1.56 2.42
CA LEU A 208 -13.62 2.31 2.57
C LEU A 208 -13.97 3.75 2.89
N TYR A 209 -13.27 4.31 3.88
CA TYR A 209 -13.39 5.68 4.33
C TYR A 209 -12.01 6.31 4.25
N GLU A 210 -11.89 7.43 3.53
CA GLU A 210 -10.60 8.09 3.32
C GLU A 210 -10.72 9.58 3.65
N LEU A 211 -9.71 10.10 4.31
CA LEU A 211 -9.60 11.50 4.70
C LEU A 211 -8.26 12.04 4.23
N PHE A 212 -8.26 13.28 3.73
CA PHE A 212 -7.06 14.06 3.40
C PHE A 212 -6.90 15.22 4.38
N ASP A 213 -5.65 15.60 4.70
CA ASP A 213 -5.28 16.65 5.66
C ASP A 213 -5.96 16.47 7.03
N ALA A 214 -5.99 15.23 7.54
CA ALA A 214 -6.74 14.90 8.74
C ALA A 214 -6.02 15.41 10.01
N ARG A 215 -6.74 16.19 10.82
CA ARG A 215 -6.24 16.83 12.04
C ARG A 215 -7.22 16.68 13.19
N LYS A 216 -6.70 16.46 14.39
CA LYS A 216 -7.49 16.45 15.61
C LYS A 216 -7.31 17.77 16.36
N VAL A 217 -8.31 18.64 16.31
CA VAL A 217 -8.28 19.99 16.88
C VAL A 217 -9.31 20.10 18.00
N GLY A 218 -8.87 20.40 19.22
CA GLY A 218 -9.77 20.53 20.38
C GLY A 218 -10.59 19.27 20.68
N GLY A 219 -10.08 18.08 20.30
CA GLY A 219 -10.77 16.80 20.45
C GLY A 219 -11.72 16.41 19.32
N ALA A 220 -11.97 17.30 18.36
CA ALA A 220 -12.78 17.04 17.16
C ALA A 220 -11.90 16.79 15.93
N TRP A 221 -12.40 16.01 14.97
CA TRP A 221 -11.71 15.76 13.71
C TRP A 221 -12.08 16.82 12.66
N GLN A 222 -11.05 17.34 12.00
CA GLN A 222 -11.14 18.18 10.81
C GLN A 222 -10.33 17.52 9.69
N ALA A 223 -10.71 17.73 8.45
CA ALA A 223 -9.99 17.23 7.27
C ALA A 223 -10.16 18.21 6.10
N GLY A 224 -9.26 18.16 5.12
CA GLY A 224 -9.45 18.83 3.84
C GLY A 224 -10.68 18.30 3.13
N SER A 225 -10.68 17.00 2.86
CA SER A 225 -11.79 16.30 2.20
C SER A 225 -12.03 14.93 2.84
N GLY A 226 -13.20 14.35 2.55
CA GLY A 226 -13.56 13.00 2.96
C GLY A 226 -14.33 12.26 1.88
N ALA A 227 -14.00 10.98 1.69
CA ALA A 227 -14.62 10.12 0.69
C ALA A 227 -15.01 8.76 1.27
N ILE A 228 -16.18 8.27 0.89
CA ILE A 228 -16.72 6.97 1.31
C ILE A 228 -17.02 6.13 0.07
N PHE A 229 -16.39 4.96 -0.03
CA PHE A 229 -16.56 4.04 -1.15
C PHE A 229 -17.21 2.75 -0.68
N ASN A 230 -18.15 2.24 -1.47
CA ASN A 230 -18.67 0.88 -1.32
C ASN A 230 -17.75 -0.08 -2.08
N LEU A 231 -16.97 -0.89 -1.36
CA LEU A 231 -16.02 -1.83 -1.97
C LEU A 231 -16.69 -3.03 -2.62
N SER A 232 -18.02 -3.10 -2.65
CA SER A 232 -18.80 -4.10 -3.39
C SER A 232 -19.48 -3.52 -4.64
N SER A 233 -19.24 -2.25 -4.99
CA SER A 233 -19.92 -1.56 -6.10
C SER A 233 -18.94 -1.02 -7.15
N ASN A 234 -19.46 -0.79 -8.35
CA ASN A 234 -18.79 -0.03 -9.42
C ASN A 234 -19.19 1.46 -9.43
N ASP A 235 -20.00 1.89 -8.46
CA ASP A 235 -20.38 3.29 -8.33
C ASP A 235 -19.14 4.18 -8.14
N LEU A 236 -19.06 5.23 -8.94
CA LEU A 236 -18.03 6.25 -8.85
C LEU A 236 -18.51 7.42 -8.00
N ARG A 237 -17.57 8.27 -7.55
CA ARG A 237 -17.93 9.57 -7.00
C ARG A 237 -18.70 10.42 -8.02
N PRO A 238 -19.50 11.40 -7.58
CA PRO A 238 -20.12 12.37 -8.47
C PRO A 238 -19.08 13.00 -9.41
N ALA A 239 -19.48 13.29 -10.65
CA ALA A 239 -18.59 13.96 -11.61
C ALA A 239 -18.16 15.33 -11.06
N GLY A 240 -16.87 15.63 -11.13
CA GLY A 240 -16.31 16.87 -10.63
C GLY A 240 -16.01 16.91 -9.13
N TRP A 241 -16.26 15.83 -8.38
CA TRP A 241 -15.89 15.77 -6.97
C TRP A 241 -14.49 15.19 -6.80
N THR A 242 -13.64 15.89 -6.05
CA THR A 242 -12.40 15.33 -5.51
C THR A 242 -12.68 14.21 -4.50
N SER A 243 -11.61 13.60 -3.97
CA SER A 243 -11.67 12.64 -2.86
C SER A 243 -10.55 12.95 -1.85
N ALA A 244 -10.10 11.97 -1.09
CA ALA A 244 -8.81 12.06 -0.40
C ALA A 244 -7.64 12.10 -1.41
N ASP A 245 -7.84 11.57 -2.62
CA ASP A 245 -6.96 11.68 -3.78
C ASP A 245 -7.45 12.77 -4.76
N ALA A 246 -6.53 13.49 -5.41
CA ALA A 246 -6.86 14.57 -6.34
C ALA A 246 -7.72 14.16 -7.55
N ALA A 247 -7.58 12.93 -8.06
CA ALA A 247 -8.34 12.44 -9.21
C ALA A 247 -9.81 12.12 -8.87
N GLY A 248 -10.22 12.19 -7.60
CA GLY A 248 -11.51 11.68 -7.15
C GLY A 248 -11.56 10.14 -7.09
N LEU A 249 -10.40 9.50 -7.02
CA LEU A 249 -10.22 8.05 -6.96
C LEU A 249 -10.01 7.58 -5.50
N PRO A 250 -10.37 6.34 -5.15
CA PRO A 250 -9.98 5.78 -3.87
C PRO A 250 -8.46 5.53 -3.83
N ILE A 251 -7.80 5.80 -2.69
CA ILE A 251 -6.36 5.59 -2.50
C ILE A 251 -6.05 4.11 -2.23
N PHE A 252 -6.73 3.50 -1.24
CA PHE A 252 -6.41 2.16 -0.75
C PHE A 252 -6.31 1.07 -1.85
N PRO A 253 -7.23 1.02 -2.84
CA PRO A 253 -7.17 0.04 -3.93
C PRO A 253 -5.97 0.22 -4.85
N GLY A 254 -5.31 1.39 -4.83
CA GLY A 254 -4.10 1.66 -5.63
C GLY A 254 -2.78 1.38 -4.90
N LEU A 255 -2.81 0.96 -3.64
CA LEU A 255 -1.61 0.73 -2.83
C LEU A 255 -1.00 -0.64 -3.09
N VAL A 256 0.33 -0.71 -3.22
CA VAL A 256 1.08 -1.95 -3.01
C VAL A 256 1.02 -2.34 -1.54
N ARG A 257 0.63 -3.58 -1.22
CA ARG A 257 0.54 -4.08 0.15
C ARG A 257 1.45 -5.30 0.38
N TYR A 258 2.02 -5.38 1.58
CA TYR A 258 2.96 -6.45 1.96
C TYR A 258 2.32 -7.83 1.83
N ASP A 259 1.07 -7.98 2.29
CA ASP A 259 0.34 -9.24 2.27
C ASP A 259 0.14 -9.76 0.84
N GLU A 260 -0.13 -8.89 -0.12
CA GLU A 260 -0.26 -9.30 -1.53
C GLU A 260 1.06 -9.76 -2.14
N VAL A 261 2.16 -9.07 -1.80
CA VAL A 261 3.48 -9.36 -2.37
C VAL A 261 4.10 -10.62 -1.77
N PHE A 262 4.09 -10.75 -0.44
CA PHE A 262 4.81 -11.81 0.26
C PHE A 262 3.93 -12.98 0.69
N GLU A 263 2.69 -12.74 1.11
CA GLU A 263 1.80 -13.79 1.62
C GLU A 263 0.99 -14.44 0.48
N GLN A 264 0.48 -13.62 -0.45
CA GLN A 264 -0.34 -14.08 -1.57
C GLN A 264 0.48 -14.35 -2.84
N GLY A 265 1.61 -13.64 -3.02
CA GLY A 265 2.48 -13.75 -4.20
C GLY A 265 1.85 -13.18 -5.49
N GLU A 266 0.83 -12.33 -5.36
CA GLU A 266 0.04 -11.81 -6.48
C GLU A 266 -0.73 -10.55 -6.03
N ILE A 267 -0.66 -9.48 -6.83
CA ILE A 267 -1.54 -8.30 -6.72
C ILE A 267 -2.58 -8.39 -7.83
N LYS A 268 -3.87 -8.31 -7.47
CA LYS A 268 -5.02 -8.54 -8.38
C LYS A 268 -5.73 -7.26 -8.83
N HIS A 269 -5.08 -6.11 -8.72
CA HIS A 269 -5.67 -4.82 -9.04
C HIS A 269 -4.64 -3.86 -9.62
N ALA A 270 -5.11 -2.77 -10.20
CA ALA A 270 -4.30 -1.65 -10.65
C ALA A 270 -3.68 -0.93 -9.45
N LEU A 271 -2.54 -0.28 -9.68
CA LEU A 271 -1.86 0.54 -8.69
C LEU A 271 -2.12 2.03 -8.96
N ARG A 272 -1.58 2.92 -8.13
CA ARG A 272 -1.61 4.37 -8.37
C ARG A 272 -0.20 4.96 -8.47
N PHE A 273 -0.08 6.05 -9.23
CA PHE A 273 1.14 6.85 -9.27
C PHE A 273 0.85 8.34 -9.43
N THR A 274 1.91 9.15 -9.29
CA THR A 274 1.82 10.61 -9.44
C THR A 274 2.69 11.17 -10.57
N ALA A 275 2.32 12.36 -11.05
CA ALA A 275 3.07 13.13 -12.04
C ALA A 275 3.13 14.60 -11.64
N SER A 276 4.25 15.27 -11.90
CA SER A 276 4.47 16.67 -11.51
C SER A 276 3.64 17.67 -12.30
N ARG A 277 3.19 17.28 -13.49
CA ARG A 277 2.40 18.12 -14.39
C ARG A 277 1.28 17.29 -15.01
N THR A 278 0.07 17.77 -14.80
CA THR A 278 -1.15 17.22 -15.39
C THR A 278 -1.94 18.33 -16.07
N ARG A 279 -2.93 17.96 -16.88
CA ARG A 279 -3.88 18.91 -17.45
C ARG A 279 -5.18 19.01 -16.65
N ARG A 280 -5.91 20.08 -16.87
CA ARG A 280 -7.28 20.34 -16.39
C ARG A 280 -8.26 19.44 -17.13
N ALA A 281 -8.10 18.14 -16.95
CA ALA A 281 -8.97 17.13 -17.50
C ALA A 281 -8.83 15.82 -16.73
N TYR A 282 -9.85 14.98 -16.81
CA TYR A 282 -9.83 13.62 -16.29
C TYR A 282 -10.44 12.65 -17.29
N VAL A 283 -10.10 11.37 -17.15
CA VAL A 283 -10.65 10.26 -17.90
C VAL A 283 -11.13 9.18 -16.92
N TYR A 284 -12.16 8.41 -17.32
CA TYR A 284 -12.69 7.31 -16.52
C TYR A 284 -11.57 6.37 -16.02
N PRO A 285 -11.58 5.95 -14.74
CA PRO A 285 -12.63 6.16 -13.74
C PRO A 285 -12.48 7.41 -12.88
N ALA A 286 -11.47 8.24 -13.11
CA ALA A 286 -11.31 9.49 -12.37
C ALA A 286 -12.50 10.43 -12.59
N ARG A 287 -12.74 11.28 -11.59
CA ARG A 287 -13.89 12.20 -11.54
C ARG A 287 -13.48 13.66 -11.43
N HIS A 288 -12.19 13.93 -11.22
CA HIS A 288 -11.68 15.24 -10.88
C HIS A 288 -10.25 15.46 -11.40
N PHE A 289 -9.81 16.71 -11.44
CA PHE A 289 -8.46 17.12 -11.85
C PHE A 289 -7.87 18.14 -10.86
N ALA A 290 -6.55 18.24 -10.77
CA ALA A 290 -5.88 19.19 -9.87
C ALA A 290 -4.97 20.20 -10.58
N SER A 291 -5.27 20.54 -11.84
CA SER A 291 -4.47 21.45 -12.65
C SER A 291 -5.31 22.53 -13.31
N SER A 292 -4.69 23.69 -13.57
CA SER A 292 -5.24 24.74 -14.42
C SER A 292 -4.69 24.72 -15.85
N ASN A 293 -3.72 23.86 -16.14
CA ASN A 293 -3.07 23.78 -17.45
C ASN A 293 -3.98 23.03 -18.43
N THR A 294 -4.25 23.56 -19.61
CA THR A 294 -5.15 22.93 -20.60
C THR A 294 -4.43 22.26 -21.77
N SER A 295 -3.09 22.16 -21.74
CA SER A 295 -2.34 21.52 -22.83
C SER A 295 -2.72 20.04 -22.96
N SER A 296 -3.05 19.62 -24.18
CA SER A 296 -3.31 18.22 -24.51
C SER A 296 -2.06 17.34 -24.39
N ASP A 297 -0.87 17.94 -24.37
CA ASP A 297 0.41 17.23 -24.24
C ASP A 297 0.68 16.74 -22.81
N LEU A 298 -0.14 17.17 -21.84
CA LEU A 298 -0.06 16.73 -20.45
C LEU A 298 -1.11 15.65 -20.16
N PRO A 299 -0.80 14.73 -19.23
CA PRO A 299 -1.70 13.64 -18.91
C PRO A 299 -2.95 14.14 -18.14
N PRO A 300 -4.15 13.62 -18.45
CA PRO A 300 -5.34 13.82 -17.62
C PRO A 300 -5.27 12.94 -16.36
N MET A 301 -5.93 13.35 -15.28
CA MET A 301 -6.15 12.46 -14.14
C MET A 301 -6.94 11.22 -14.55
N GLY A 302 -6.62 10.07 -13.95
CA GLY A 302 -7.20 8.78 -14.32
C GLY A 302 -6.58 8.14 -15.57
N MET A 303 -5.60 8.78 -16.23
CA MET A 303 -4.84 8.12 -17.30
C MET A 303 -4.21 6.83 -16.78
N ARG A 304 -4.42 5.72 -17.50
CA ARG A 304 -3.91 4.40 -17.11
C ARG A 304 -2.69 4.04 -17.93
N VAL A 305 -1.59 3.73 -17.27
CA VAL A 305 -0.37 3.21 -17.90
C VAL A 305 -0.18 1.75 -17.55
N ARG A 306 0.46 0.98 -18.44
CA ARG A 306 0.90 -0.39 -18.15
C ARG A 306 2.37 -0.56 -18.49
N LEU A 307 3.04 -1.46 -17.76
CA LEU A 307 4.38 -1.89 -18.12
C LEU A 307 4.31 -2.68 -19.43
N LYS A 308 5.19 -2.39 -20.38
CA LYS A 308 5.20 -3.06 -21.69
C LYS A 308 5.36 -4.57 -21.52
N SER A 309 4.63 -5.32 -22.36
CA SER A 309 4.58 -6.77 -22.27
C SER A 309 5.94 -7.45 -22.47
N ASP A 310 6.81 -6.85 -23.29
CA ASP A 310 8.15 -7.32 -23.65
C ASP A 310 9.25 -6.89 -22.67
N PHE A 311 8.96 -6.04 -21.68
CA PHE A 311 9.93 -5.66 -20.65
C PHE A 311 10.33 -6.89 -19.81
N ASP A 312 11.62 -7.22 -19.77
CA ASP A 312 12.09 -8.39 -19.02
C ASP A 312 12.15 -8.10 -17.51
N ILE A 313 11.28 -8.79 -16.76
CA ILE A 313 11.22 -8.67 -15.30
C ILE A 313 12.08 -9.71 -14.57
N SER A 314 12.63 -10.71 -15.28
CA SER A 314 13.42 -11.78 -14.67
C SER A 314 14.68 -11.33 -13.92
N PRO A 315 15.33 -10.19 -14.24
CA PRO A 315 16.46 -9.69 -13.46
C PRO A 315 16.08 -9.10 -12.10
N PHE A 316 14.79 -8.82 -11.85
CA PHE A 316 14.34 -8.21 -10.60
C PHE A 316 14.15 -9.27 -9.50
N PRO A 317 14.28 -8.90 -8.22
CA PRO A 317 13.97 -9.80 -7.10
C PRO A 317 12.53 -10.33 -7.18
N ALA A 318 12.30 -11.57 -6.71
CA ALA A 318 11.00 -12.23 -6.79
C ALA A 318 9.82 -11.39 -6.23
N PRO A 319 9.95 -10.68 -5.08
CA PRO A 319 8.88 -9.80 -4.59
C PRO A 319 8.57 -8.64 -5.56
N LEU A 320 9.58 -8.07 -6.23
CA LEU A 320 9.34 -7.04 -7.23
C LEU A 320 8.70 -7.61 -8.50
N GLN A 321 9.03 -8.84 -8.89
CA GLN A 321 8.36 -9.47 -10.04
C GLN A 321 6.85 -9.58 -9.83
N VAL A 322 6.36 -9.71 -8.59
CA VAL A 322 4.92 -9.66 -8.26
C VAL A 322 4.33 -8.29 -8.63
N ILE A 323 4.97 -7.20 -8.19
CA ILE A 323 4.54 -5.82 -8.48
C ILE A 323 4.61 -5.55 -9.99
N LEU A 324 5.71 -5.92 -10.64
CA LEU A 324 5.89 -5.70 -12.08
C LEU A 324 4.91 -6.52 -12.92
N THR A 325 4.55 -7.73 -12.48
CA THR A 325 3.50 -8.53 -13.11
C THR A 325 2.14 -7.85 -13.02
N ALA A 326 1.81 -7.25 -11.87
CA ALA A 326 0.59 -6.47 -11.72
C ALA A 326 0.59 -5.23 -12.61
N LEU A 327 1.73 -4.53 -12.76
CA LEU A 327 1.85 -3.39 -13.67
C LEU A 327 1.71 -3.77 -15.15
N LYS A 328 2.08 -5.00 -15.55
CA LYS A 328 1.78 -5.51 -16.90
C LYS A 328 0.30 -5.82 -17.08
N LYS A 329 -0.32 -6.44 -16.08
CA LYS A 329 -1.67 -7.01 -16.18
C LYS A 329 -2.78 -5.99 -15.91
N TYR A 330 -2.65 -5.20 -14.84
CA TYR A 330 -3.63 -4.22 -14.39
C TYR A 330 -3.13 -2.78 -14.53
N GLY A 331 -1.82 -2.56 -14.71
CA GLY A 331 -1.27 -1.21 -14.84
C GLY A 331 -1.46 -0.35 -13.59
N MET A 332 -1.40 0.96 -13.78
CA MET A 332 -1.59 1.93 -12.72
C MET A 332 -2.23 3.23 -13.21
N PHE A 333 -3.03 3.85 -12.36
CA PHE A 333 -3.72 5.11 -12.64
C PHE A 333 -2.90 6.30 -12.17
N LEU A 334 -2.85 7.34 -13.01
CA LEU A 334 -2.39 8.66 -12.59
C LEU A 334 -3.45 9.26 -11.67
N ALA A 335 -3.14 9.33 -10.38
CA ALA A 335 -4.10 9.69 -9.35
C ALA A 335 -3.88 11.12 -8.85
N ASP A 336 -2.62 11.54 -8.68
CA ASP A 336 -2.32 12.85 -8.09
C ASP A 336 -1.19 13.60 -8.79
N ASN A 337 -1.13 14.90 -8.49
CA ASN A 337 0.03 15.71 -8.73
C ASN A 337 1.07 15.42 -7.65
N GLY A 338 2.26 15.04 -8.06
CA GLY A 338 3.35 14.70 -7.16
C GLY A 338 4.66 14.59 -7.90
N SER A 339 5.62 13.86 -7.36
CA SER A 339 6.85 13.60 -8.13
C SER A 339 6.61 12.57 -9.22
N ASN A 340 7.25 12.77 -10.38
CA ASN A 340 7.09 11.87 -11.51
C ASN A 340 7.42 10.43 -11.13
N TRP A 341 6.49 9.51 -11.46
CA TRP A 341 6.66 8.07 -11.32
C TRP A 341 6.76 7.54 -9.89
N TYR A 342 6.21 8.27 -8.91
CA TYR A 342 6.09 7.77 -7.54
C TYR A 342 4.90 6.82 -7.47
N ILE A 343 5.17 5.54 -7.18
CA ILE A 343 4.19 4.48 -7.00
C ILE A 343 3.93 4.29 -5.51
N SER A 344 2.67 4.32 -5.11
CA SER A 344 2.31 4.32 -3.69
C SER A 344 2.06 2.91 -3.15
N GLY A 345 2.33 2.74 -1.85
CA GLY A 345 2.05 1.52 -1.11
C GLY A 345 1.78 1.81 0.36
N ALA A 346 1.48 0.76 1.11
CA ALA A 346 1.32 0.83 2.55
C ALA A 346 2.67 0.63 3.26
N PRO A 347 2.95 1.38 4.35
CA PRO A 347 4.11 1.13 5.19
C PRO A 347 4.00 -0.25 5.84
N ASP A 348 5.14 -0.93 5.96
CA ASP A 348 5.26 -2.18 6.73
C ASP A 348 6.70 -2.36 7.19
N SER A 349 6.90 -2.65 8.48
CA SER A 349 8.23 -2.88 9.06
C SER A 349 8.98 -4.09 8.48
N ARG A 350 8.26 -4.98 7.77
CA ARG A 350 8.81 -6.18 7.14
C ARG A 350 9.32 -5.92 5.72
N TRP A 351 9.10 -4.74 5.15
CA TRP A 351 9.69 -4.39 3.86
C TRP A 351 11.23 -4.40 3.91
N ASP A 352 11.84 -4.66 2.77
CA ASP A 352 13.27 -4.46 2.54
C ASP A 352 13.42 -3.28 1.58
N ASP A 353 13.83 -2.13 2.12
CA ASP A 353 13.91 -0.87 1.37
C ASP A 353 15.01 -0.91 0.29
N ASP A 354 16.09 -1.67 0.51
CA ASP A 354 17.13 -1.88 -0.50
C ASP A 354 16.58 -2.69 -1.67
N LEU A 355 15.80 -3.73 -1.39
CA LEU A 355 15.07 -4.51 -2.40
C LEU A 355 14.08 -3.63 -3.15
N LEU A 356 13.24 -2.86 -2.45
CA LEU A 356 12.28 -1.95 -3.07
C LEU A 356 12.96 -0.93 -3.98
N SER A 357 14.13 -0.41 -3.58
CA SER A 357 14.89 0.57 -4.36
C SER A 357 15.26 0.08 -5.76
N THR A 358 15.37 -1.24 -5.97
CA THR A 358 15.70 -1.81 -7.29
C THR A 358 14.62 -1.53 -8.35
N ILE A 359 13.38 -1.23 -7.95
CA ILE A 359 12.29 -0.85 -8.87
C ILE A 359 12.63 0.40 -9.69
N ARG A 360 13.55 1.25 -9.19
CA ARG A 360 14.07 2.44 -9.89
C ARG A 360 14.77 2.10 -11.21
N GLY A 361 15.09 0.82 -11.44
CA GLY A 361 15.57 0.31 -12.72
C GLY A 361 14.52 0.40 -13.84
N VAL A 362 13.23 0.30 -13.51
CA VAL A 362 12.12 0.49 -14.45
C VAL A 362 11.94 1.97 -14.73
N LYS A 363 11.94 2.36 -16.00
CA LYS A 363 11.90 3.76 -16.46
C LYS A 363 10.56 4.10 -17.09
N GLY A 364 10.24 5.39 -17.16
CA GLY A 364 9.03 5.86 -17.85
C GLY A 364 8.89 5.30 -19.28
N ARG A 365 10.00 5.19 -20.03
CA ARG A 365 10.02 4.60 -21.39
C ARG A 365 9.56 3.14 -21.48
N ASP A 366 9.54 2.43 -20.35
CA ASP A 366 9.14 1.02 -20.27
C ASP A 366 7.61 0.89 -20.13
N PHE A 367 6.91 2.01 -19.96
CA PHE A 367 5.46 2.10 -19.92
C PHE A 367 4.86 2.54 -21.25
N GLU A 368 3.57 2.25 -21.39
CA GLU A 368 2.70 2.77 -22.43
C GLU A 368 1.33 3.14 -21.84
N VAL A 369 0.69 4.14 -22.43
CA VAL A 369 -0.66 4.57 -22.04
C VAL A 369 -1.66 3.64 -22.71
N VAL A 370 -2.59 3.08 -21.93
CA VAL A 370 -3.72 2.33 -22.48
C VAL A 370 -4.72 3.31 -23.09
N GLU A 371 -5.28 2.95 -24.24
CA GLU A 371 -6.22 3.80 -25.00
C GLU A 371 -7.27 4.43 -24.07
N MET A 372 -7.26 5.76 -24.06
CA MET A 372 -8.17 6.52 -23.22
C MET A 372 -9.55 6.60 -23.86
N GLY A 373 -10.58 6.53 -23.01
CA GLY A 373 -11.95 6.87 -23.41
C GLY A 373 -12.18 8.38 -23.49
N GLU A 374 -13.43 8.78 -23.29
CA GLU A 374 -13.81 10.20 -23.26
C GLU A 374 -13.03 10.98 -22.18
N ILE A 375 -12.40 12.07 -22.59
CA ILE A 375 -11.69 13.01 -21.72
C ILE A 375 -12.62 14.16 -21.38
N VAL A 376 -12.83 14.41 -20.08
CA VAL A 376 -13.67 15.49 -19.56
C VAL A 376 -12.82 16.70 -19.19
N THR A 377 -13.18 17.90 -19.65
CA THR A 377 -12.35 19.13 -19.54
C THR A 377 -13.02 20.31 -18.81
N ASN A 378 -14.13 20.09 -18.10
CA ASN A 378 -15.02 21.16 -17.63
C ASN A 378 -14.39 22.17 -16.63
#